data_AF-M3VK51-F1
#
_entry.id   AF-M3VK51-F1
#
_cell.length_a   1.000
_cell.length_b   1.000
_cell.length_c   1.000
_cell.angle_alpha   90.00
_cell.angle_beta   90.00
_cell.angle_gamma   90.00
#
_symmetry.space_group_name_H-M   'P 1'
#
loop_
_entity.id
_entity.type
_entity.pdbx_description
1 polymer ?
#
loop_
_entity_poly.entity_id
_entity_poly.type
_entity_poly.pdbx_seq_one_letter_code
_entity_poly.pdbx_strand_id
1 'polypeptide(L)'
;RGNREKYKDDEEKREFNLKECLWFCMTSLTPQGGGEAPKNLSGRLVAATWWLFGFIIIASYTANLAAFLTVSRLDTPIESLDDLSKQYKIQYAPVNGSSTMTYFQRMADIEARFYEIWKDMSLNDSLTDVERAKLAVWDYPVSDKYTKMWQAMKEATLPPDLETAVERVRKSKSSSEGFAYLGDATDIKYIHMTSCDFVVVGEEVSRKPYAIAVQQGSPLKDQFNSAILQLLNRRELERLKEQWWNRNEESKQCETSDDQQDGISIQNIGGVFIVIFVGIGLACVTLAFEYWWYKYRKNSNITNVIVSDPKHRRVAGFPKDVGGKANEGELALRPGKLYVKPKY
;
A
#
# COMPACT_ATOMS: atom_id res chain seq x y z
N ARG A 1 41.02 27.21 -6.37
CA ARG A 1 41.35 28.51 -7.01
C ARG A 1 41.08 28.51 -8.53
N GLY A 2 40.04 27.84 -9.04
CA GLY A 2 39.95 27.57 -10.49
C GLY A 2 38.54 27.54 -11.05
N ASN A 3 37.82 28.66 -11.00
CA ASN A 3 36.52 28.79 -11.70
C ASN A 3 36.16 30.24 -12.01
N ARG A 4 36.67 31.19 -11.23
CA ARG A 4 36.28 32.60 -11.28
C ARG A 4 36.48 33.27 -12.66
N GLU A 5 37.46 32.82 -13.42
CA GLU A 5 37.76 33.39 -14.74
C GLU A 5 36.82 32.89 -15.85
N LYS A 6 36.18 31.72 -15.67
CA LYS A 6 35.32 31.10 -16.68
C LYS A 6 33.87 31.60 -16.65
N TYR A 7 33.50 32.35 -15.59
CA TYR A 7 32.18 33.00 -15.40
C TYR A 7 32.27 34.53 -15.46
N LYS A 8 33.40 35.10 -15.91
CA LYS A 8 33.60 36.56 -15.95
C LYS A 8 32.71 37.26 -16.98
N ASP A 9 32.40 36.56 -18.07
CA ASP A 9 31.71 37.10 -19.25
C ASP A 9 30.27 36.56 -19.44
N ASP A 10 29.73 35.79 -18.49
CA ASP A 10 28.30 35.45 -18.49
C ASP A 10 27.44 36.64 -18.03
N GLU A 11 26.26 36.77 -18.62
CA GLU A 11 25.24 37.76 -18.20
C GLU A 11 24.83 37.56 -16.73
N GLU A 12 24.82 36.32 -16.24
CA GLU A 12 24.67 35.97 -14.82
C GLU A 12 26.03 35.61 -14.22
N LYS A 13 26.71 36.58 -13.58
CA LYS A 13 27.98 36.36 -12.85
C LYS A 13 27.79 35.50 -11.60
N ARG A 14 27.49 34.21 -11.78
CA ARG A 14 27.23 33.29 -10.68
C ARG A 14 28.53 32.68 -10.17
N GLU A 15 29.00 33.18 -9.04
CA GLU A 15 30.10 32.55 -8.32
C GLU A 15 29.55 31.34 -7.53
N PHE A 16 30.04 30.13 -7.82
CA PHE A 16 29.75 28.94 -7.02
C PHE A 16 30.35 29.08 -5.61
N ASN A 17 29.59 29.71 -4.72
CA ASN A 17 29.89 29.80 -3.29
C ASN A 17 29.29 28.58 -2.55
N LEU A 18 29.69 28.32 -1.31
CA LEU A 18 29.19 27.18 -0.51
C LEU A 18 27.65 27.16 -0.40
N LYS A 19 27.02 28.34 -0.33
CA LYS A 19 25.55 28.49 -0.34
C LYS A 19 24.93 28.03 -1.67
N GLU A 20 25.51 28.40 -2.80
CA GLU A 20 25.04 27.97 -4.13
C GLU A 20 25.29 26.48 -4.35
N CYS A 21 26.38 25.93 -3.81
CA CYS A 21 26.66 24.50 -3.82
C CYS A 21 25.60 23.71 -3.02
N LEU A 22 25.28 24.17 -1.81
CA LEU A 22 24.23 23.56 -0.99
C LEU A 22 22.87 23.63 -1.69
N TRP A 23 22.55 24.78 -2.28
CA TRP A 23 21.32 24.98 -3.06
C TRP A 23 21.25 24.05 -4.26
N PHE A 24 22.35 23.92 -5.02
CA PHE A 24 22.47 23.00 -6.16
C PHE A 24 22.28 21.54 -5.73
N CYS A 25 22.90 21.11 -4.63
CA CYS A 25 22.74 19.75 -4.10
C CYS A 25 21.30 19.45 -3.67
N MET A 26 20.61 20.40 -3.02
CA MET A 26 19.21 20.21 -2.61
C MET A 26 18.24 20.19 -3.80
N THR A 27 18.40 21.09 -4.76
CA THR A 27 17.52 21.20 -5.94
C THR A 27 17.73 20.08 -6.95
N SER A 28 18.95 19.56 -7.08
CA SER A 28 19.25 18.41 -7.96
C SER A 28 18.68 17.07 -7.48
N LEU A 29 18.30 16.95 -6.20
CA LEU A 29 17.53 15.80 -5.70
C LEU A 29 16.05 15.87 -6.09
N THR A 30 15.54 17.05 -6.47
CA THR A 30 14.17 17.19 -6.95
C THR A 30 14.11 17.09 -8.49
N PRO A 31 13.02 16.57 -9.07
CA PRO A 31 12.88 16.46 -10.53
C PRO A 31 12.90 17.81 -11.28
N GLN A 32 12.76 18.93 -10.56
CA GLN A 32 12.81 20.28 -11.12
C GLN A 32 14.21 20.69 -11.59
N GLY A 33 15.24 19.92 -11.21
CA GLY A 33 16.63 20.15 -11.62
C GLY A 33 17.31 21.27 -10.82
N GLY A 34 18.62 21.14 -10.65
CA GLY A 34 19.42 22.15 -9.96
C GLY A 34 20.11 23.07 -10.94
N GLY A 35 19.53 24.24 -11.22
CA GLY A 35 20.18 25.37 -11.88
C GLY A 35 21.14 25.04 -13.04
N GLU A 36 22.14 25.91 -13.24
CA GLU A 36 23.16 25.72 -14.28
C GLU A 36 24.31 24.86 -13.75
N ALA A 37 24.71 23.83 -14.50
CA ALA A 37 25.75 22.89 -14.08
C ALA A 37 27.15 23.53 -14.05
N PRO A 38 28.06 23.08 -13.16
CA PRO A 38 29.41 23.63 -13.09
C PRO A 38 30.18 23.47 -14.42
N LYS A 39 30.78 24.55 -14.94
CA LYS A 39 31.48 24.61 -16.24
C LYS A 39 32.82 23.87 -16.32
N ASN A 40 33.34 23.35 -15.21
CA ASN A 40 34.61 22.62 -15.17
C ASN A 40 34.42 21.12 -15.36
N LEU A 41 35.36 20.46 -16.04
CA LEU A 41 35.31 19.02 -16.28
C LEU A 41 35.17 18.21 -14.98
N SER A 42 35.95 18.55 -13.95
CA SER A 42 35.87 17.91 -12.63
C SER A 42 34.54 18.13 -11.91
N GLY A 43 33.94 19.33 -12.04
CA GLY A 43 32.63 19.65 -11.48
C GLY A 43 31.50 18.93 -12.19
N ARG A 44 31.58 18.78 -13.52
CA ARG A 44 30.61 18.00 -14.31
C ARG A 44 30.61 16.53 -13.94
N LEU A 45 31.79 15.95 -13.70
CA LEU A 45 31.91 14.55 -13.29
C LEU A 45 31.27 14.32 -11.91
N VAL A 46 31.53 15.21 -10.95
CA VAL A 46 30.90 15.13 -9.62
C VAL A 46 29.38 15.32 -9.70
N ALA A 47 28.90 16.28 -10.50
CA ALA A 47 27.47 16.50 -10.69
C ALA A 47 26.78 15.29 -11.35
N ALA A 48 27.41 14.66 -12.34
CA ALA A 48 26.89 13.45 -12.98
C ALA A 48 26.78 12.28 -12.01
N THR A 49 27.81 12.04 -11.19
CA THR A 49 27.77 11.01 -10.14
C THR A 49 26.70 11.32 -9.09
N TRP A 50 26.53 12.59 -8.73
CA TRP A 50 25.49 13.02 -7.78
C TRP A 50 24.08 12.81 -8.33
N TRP A 51 23.84 13.13 -9.61
CA TRP A 51 22.55 12.86 -10.25
C TRP A 51 22.24 11.37 -10.32
N LEU A 52 23.22 10.54 -10.65
CA LEU A 52 23.07 9.08 -10.65
C LEU A 52 22.73 8.58 -9.25
N PHE A 53 23.45 9.06 -8.23
CA PHE A 53 23.18 8.72 -6.84
C PHE A 53 21.76 9.14 -6.40
N GLY A 54 21.35 10.38 -6.67
CA GLY A 54 20.01 10.87 -6.36
C GLY A 54 18.91 10.05 -7.05
N PHE A 55 19.11 9.72 -8.32
CA PHE A 55 18.20 8.87 -9.07
C PHE A 55 18.05 7.47 -8.44
N ILE A 56 19.16 6.82 -8.08
CA ILE A 56 19.12 5.49 -7.43
C ILE A 56 18.41 5.56 -6.07
N ILE A 57 18.67 6.59 -5.27
CA ILE A 57 18.04 6.74 -3.96
C ILE A 57 16.52 6.93 -4.09
N ILE A 58 16.07 7.82 -4.99
CA ILE A 58 14.64 8.03 -5.23
C ILE A 58 14.00 6.77 -5.78
N ALA A 59 14.61 6.11 -6.76
CA ALA A 59 14.11 4.87 -7.33
C ALA A 59 13.98 3.76 -6.26
N SER A 60 15.00 3.56 -5.43
CA SER A 60 14.99 2.58 -4.34
C SER A 60 13.92 2.91 -3.29
N TYR A 61 13.79 4.19 -2.91
CA TYR A 61 12.73 4.62 -2.00
C TYR A 61 11.34 4.38 -2.59
N THR A 62 11.10 4.74 -3.86
CA THR A 62 9.81 4.50 -4.51
C THR A 62 9.49 3.02 -4.66
N ALA A 63 10.49 2.17 -4.94
CA ALA A 63 10.32 0.73 -5.04
C ALA A 63 10.01 0.09 -3.68
N ASN A 64 10.73 0.48 -2.63
CA ASN A 64 10.49 0.00 -1.28
C ASN A 64 9.13 0.46 -0.73
N LEU A 65 8.75 1.72 -1.00
CA LEU A 65 7.43 2.24 -0.64
C LEU A 65 6.32 1.46 -1.35
N ALA A 66 6.46 1.22 -2.65
CA ALA A 66 5.49 0.42 -3.42
C ALA A 66 5.39 -1.01 -2.89
N ALA A 67 6.52 -1.66 -2.61
CA ALA A 67 6.57 -3.00 -2.02
C ALA A 67 5.92 -3.05 -0.63
N PHE A 68 6.14 -2.04 0.21
CA PHE A 68 5.50 -1.99 1.52
C PHE A 68 3.97 -1.85 1.41
N LEU A 69 3.50 -0.98 0.51
CA LEU A 69 2.07 -0.77 0.29
C LEU A 69 1.36 -2.02 -0.26
N THR A 70 2.04 -2.87 -1.01
CA THR A 70 1.47 -4.13 -1.50
C THR A 70 1.53 -5.25 -0.47
N VAL A 71 2.59 -5.35 0.34
CA VAL A 71 2.75 -6.40 1.37
C VAL A 71 1.68 -6.27 2.46
N SER A 72 1.35 -5.05 2.90
CA SER A 72 0.30 -4.85 3.91
C SER A 72 -1.11 -5.25 3.44
N ARG A 73 -1.31 -5.53 2.14
CA ARG A 73 -2.59 -5.98 1.56
C ARG A 73 -2.65 -7.49 1.31
N LEU A 74 -1.57 -8.24 1.54
CA LEU A 74 -1.49 -9.68 1.22
C LEU A 74 -1.75 -10.62 2.41
N ASP A 75 -1.93 -10.09 3.63
CA ASP A 75 -2.11 -10.92 4.82
C ASP A 75 -3.57 -11.41 4.98
N THR A 76 -4.05 -12.26 4.07
CA THR A 76 -5.12 -13.22 4.36
C THR A 76 -4.50 -14.60 4.58
N PRO A 77 -4.22 -15.00 5.83
CA PRO A 77 -3.44 -16.20 6.12
C PRO A 77 -4.15 -17.51 5.76
N ILE A 78 -5.45 -17.47 5.48
CA ILE A 78 -6.25 -18.62 5.08
C ILE A 78 -7.12 -18.22 3.90
N GLU A 79 -7.04 -18.98 2.81
CA GLU A 79 -7.96 -18.87 1.69
C GLU A 79 -8.80 -20.15 1.53
N SER A 80 -8.31 -21.28 2.05
CA SER A 80 -8.94 -22.58 1.85
C SER A 80 -8.97 -23.44 3.11
N LEU A 81 -9.84 -24.46 3.11
CA LEU A 81 -9.83 -25.51 4.13
C LEU A 81 -8.49 -26.25 4.18
N ASP A 82 -7.77 -26.32 3.06
CA ASP A 82 -6.46 -26.95 2.98
C ASP A 82 -5.40 -26.18 3.76
N ASP A 83 -5.39 -24.85 3.64
CA ASP A 83 -4.48 -23.98 4.38
C ASP A 83 -4.79 -24.03 5.89
N LEU A 84 -6.07 -24.06 6.24
CA LEU A 84 -6.52 -24.23 7.63
C LEU A 84 -6.01 -25.54 8.24
N SER A 85 -5.89 -26.61 7.44
CA SER A 85 -5.41 -27.92 7.89
C SER A 85 -3.90 -28.00 8.10
N LYS A 86 -3.11 -27.15 7.42
CA LYS A 86 -1.64 -27.14 7.51
C LYS A 86 -1.11 -26.28 8.65
N GLN A 87 -1.90 -25.31 9.11
CA GLN A 87 -1.54 -24.36 10.16
C GLN A 87 -1.97 -24.84 11.56
N TYR A 88 -1.37 -24.25 12.60
CA TYR A 88 -1.65 -24.57 14.01
C TYR A 88 -2.06 -23.37 14.88
N LYS A 89 -2.04 -22.14 14.33
CA LYS A 89 -2.30 -20.90 15.07
C LYS A 89 -3.79 -20.65 15.31
N ILE A 90 -4.64 -21.10 14.39
CA ILE A 90 -6.07 -20.92 14.40
C ILE A 90 -6.71 -22.24 14.75
N GLN A 91 -7.39 -22.26 15.89
CA GLN A 91 -8.23 -23.37 16.31
C GLN A 91 -9.51 -23.37 15.47
N TYR A 92 -10.06 -24.53 15.17
CA TYR A 92 -11.31 -24.60 14.43
C TYR A 92 -12.14 -25.77 14.91
N ALA A 93 -13.45 -25.58 14.95
CA ALA A 93 -14.37 -26.63 15.38
C ALA A 93 -15.80 -26.37 14.86
N PRO A 94 -16.53 -27.44 14.50
CA PRO A 94 -17.97 -27.38 14.29
C PRO A 94 -18.73 -27.42 15.62
N VAL A 95 -20.02 -27.07 15.57
CA VAL A 95 -20.93 -27.22 16.72
C VAL A 95 -21.10 -28.70 17.08
N ASN A 96 -21.14 -29.00 18.37
CA ASN A 96 -21.32 -30.34 18.89
C ASN A 96 -22.69 -30.91 18.48
N GLY A 97 -22.72 -32.16 18.02
CA GLY A 97 -23.95 -32.80 17.52
C GLY A 97 -24.43 -32.30 16.15
N SER A 98 -23.71 -31.41 15.48
CA SER A 98 -24.08 -30.92 14.14
C SER A 98 -23.82 -31.96 13.03
N SER A 99 -24.48 -31.77 11.89
CA SER A 99 -24.19 -32.52 10.66
C SER A 99 -22.75 -32.33 10.19
N THR A 100 -22.19 -31.14 10.39
CA THR A 100 -20.80 -30.79 10.08
C THR A 100 -19.80 -31.55 10.96
N MET A 101 -20.06 -31.66 12.26
CA MET A 101 -19.26 -32.52 13.16
C MET A 101 -19.27 -33.96 12.68
N THR A 102 -20.46 -34.50 12.39
CA THR A 102 -20.61 -35.88 11.90
C THR A 102 -19.86 -36.10 10.58
N TYR A 103 -19.86 -35.09 9.70
CA TYR A 103 -19.13 -35.14 8.44
C TYR A 103 -17.61 -35.28 8.67
N PHE A 104 -17.02 -34.38 9.47
CA PHE A 104 -15.58 -34.43 9.75
C PHE A 104 -15.18 -35.70 10.50
N GLN A 105 -15.98 -36.15 11.46
CA GLN A 105 -15.77 -37.42 12.14
C GLN A 105 -15.74 -38.59 11.15
N ARG A 106 -16.75 -38.69 10.27
CA ARG A 106 -16.81 -39.77 9.27
C ARG A 106 -15.65 -39.71 8.28
N MET A 107 -15.24 -38.52 7.84
CA MET A 107 -14.10 -38.39 6.94
C MET A 107 -12.81 -38.86 7.61
N ALA A 108 -12.58 -38.50 8.87
CA ALA A 108 -11.45 -38.98 9.65
C ALA A 108 -11.49 -40.50 9.87
N ASP A 109 -12.64 -41.07 10.19
CA ASP A 109 -12.79 -42.52 10.36
C ASP A 109 -12.52 -43.28 9.04
N ILE A 110 -12.95 -42.71 7.91
CA ILE A 110 -12.68 -43.26 6.57
C ILE A 110 -11.19 -43.22 6.27
N GLU A 111 -10.52 -42.08 6.46
CA GLU A 111 -9.07 -41.96 6.27
C GLU A 111 -8.30 -42.94 7.15
N ALA A 112 -8.66 -43.04 8.43
CA ALA A 112 -8.05 -43.97 9.38
C ALA A 112 -8.23 -45.43 8.91
N ARG A 113 -9.42 -45.79 8.43
CA ARG A 113 -9.69 -47.13 7.89
C ARG A 113 -8.89 -47.41 6.63
N PHE A 114 -8.78 -46.46 5.72
CA PHE A 114 -7.92 -46.60 4.53
C PHE A 114 -6.45 -46.79 4.93
N TYR A 115 -5.99 -46.04 5.92
CA TYR A 115 -4.65 -46.18 6.47
C TYR A 115 -4.41 -47.57 7.09
N GLU A 116 -5.39 -48.09 7.86
CA GLU A 116 -5.30 -49.45 8.43
C GLU A 116 -5.26 -50.54 7.36
N ILE A 117 -6.11 -50.44 6.33
CA ILE A 117 -6.13 -51.37 5.20
C ILE A 117 -4.78 -51.32 4.47
N TRP A 118 -4.25 -50.12 4.22
CA TRP A 118 -2.94 -49.93 3.62
C TRP A 118 -1.83 -50.56 4.47
N LYS A 119 -1.84 -50.32 5.79
CA LYS A 119 -0.87 -50.87 6.74
C LYS A 119 -0.90 -52.40 6.75
N ASP A 120 -2.08 -53.00 6.78
CA ASP A 120 -2.23 -54.46 6.79
C ASP A 120 -1.72 -55.10 5.49
N MET A 121 -2.07 -54.54 4.33
CA MET A 121 -1.62 -55.06 3.03
C MET A 121 -0.11 -54.88 2.80
N SER A 122 0.47 -53.77 3.28
CA SER A 122 1.90 -53.46 3.08
C SER A 122 2.82 -54.24 4.00
N LEU A 123 2.40 -54.51 5.23
CA LEU A 123 3.18 -55.24 6.24
C LEU A 123 2.94 -56.75 6.22
N ASN A 124 2.11 -57.26 5.32
CA ASN A 124 1.86 -58.69 5.20
C ASN A 124 2.98 -59.40 4.41
N ASP A 125 3.96 -59.94 5.14
CA ASP A 125 5.12 -60.68 4.61
C ASP A 125 4.77 -62.03 3.95
N SER A 126 3.51 -62.50 4.07
CA SER A 126 3.09 -63.76 3.45
C SER A 126 2.75 -63.66 1.96
N LEU A 127 2.70 -62.45 1.39
CA LEU A 127 2.37 -62.20 -0.02
C LEU A 127 3.59 -62.44 -0.94
N THR A 128 3.35 -63.06 -2.10
CA THR A 128 4.39 -63.20 -3.13
C THR A 128 4.71 -61.86 -3.80
N ASP A 129 5.92 -61.71 -4.36
CA ASP A 129 6.35 -60.45 -4.99
C ASP A 129 5.42 -59.99 -6.13
N VAL A 130 4.80 -60.94 -6.85
CA VAL A 130 3.85 -60.65 -7.93
C VAL A 130 2.50 -60.18 -7.38
N GLU A 131 2.03 -60.73 -6.27
CA GLU A 131 0.80 -60.28 -5.60
C GLU A 131 0.99 -58.90 -4.97
N ARG A 132 2.16 -58.65 -4.38
CA ARG A 132 2.56 -57.33 -3.87
C ARG A 132 2.59 -56.29 -5.00
N ALA A 133 3.11 -56.64 -6.18
CA ALA A 133 3.14 -55.75 -7.34
C ALA A 133 1.74 -55.44 -7.89
N LYS A 134 0.79 -56.38 -7.82
CA LYS A 134 -0.62 -56.13 -8.22
C LYS A 134 -1.35 -55.16 -7.30
N LEU A 135 -0.84 -54.98 -6.08
CA LEU A 135 -1.34 -53.97 -5.16
C LEU A 135 -0.79 -52.57 -5.50
N ALA A 136 0.09 -52.36 -6.48
CA ALA A 136 0.71 -51.06 -6.77
C ALA A 136 -0.23 -49.90 -7.22
N VAL A 137 -1.56 -50.05 -7.16
CA VAL A 137 -2.53 -48.93 -7.23
C VAL A 137 -2.26 -47.87 -6.13
N TRP A 138 -1.47 -48.23 -5.10
CA TRP A 138 -1.15 -47.43 -3.91
C TRP A 138 0.00 -46.42 -4.05
N ASP A 139 0.49 -46.12 -5.25
CA ASP A 139 1.38 -44.95 -5.47
C ASP A 139 0.64 -43.61 -5.32
N TYR A 140 -0.68 -43.63 -5.10
CA TYR A 140 -1.47 -42.44 -4.78
C TYR A 140 -1.38 -42.10 -3.28
N PRO A 141 -0.89 -40.91 -2.91
CA PRO A 141 -0.70 -40.55 -1.50
C PRO A 141 -2.06 -40.48 -0.78
N VAL A 142 -2.27 -41.35 0.19
CA VAL A 142 -3.39 -41.24 1.13
C VAL A 142 -3.12 -40.02 2.02
N SER A 143 -3.89 -38.96 1.85
CA SER A 143 -3.78 -37.77 2.69
C SER A 143 -4.36 -38.05 4.08
N ASP A 144 -3.69 -37.62 5.14
CA ASP A 144 -4.15 -37.69 6.53
C ASP A 144 -4.82 -36.38 6.99
N LYS A 145 -5.44 -35.68 6.04
CA LYS A 145 -5.96 -34.33 6.21
C LYS A 145 -7.08 -34.30 7.22
N TYR A 146 -8.14 -35.08 7.01
CA TYR A 146 -9.30 -35.08 7.91
C TYR A 146 -8.99 -35.68 9.27
N THR A 147 -8.06 -36.63 9.34
CA THR A 147 -7.59 -37.24 10.59
C THR A 147 -6.91 -36.21 11.49
N LYS A 148 -5.95 -35.44 10.96
CA LYS A 148 -5.29 -34.34 11.68
C LYS A 148 -6.27 -33.24 12.05
N MET A 149 -7.13 -32.85 11.10
CA MET A 149 -8.15 -31.83 11.36
C MET A 149 -9.10 -32.25 12.49
N TRP A 150 -9.55 -33.49 12.50
CA TRP A 150 -10.44 -34.00 13.54
C TRP A 150 -9.77 -34.06 14.91
N GLN A 151 -8.48 -34.39 14.98
CA GLN A 151 -7.69 -34.31 16.22
C GLN A 151 -7.63 -32.85 16.72
N ALA A 152 -7.29 -31.91 15.85
CA ALA A 152 -7.26 -30.47 16.19
C ALA A 152 -8.63 -29.94 16.66
N MET A 153 -9.73 -30.38 16.04
CA MET A 153 -11.09 -30.01 16.45
C MET A 153 -11.43 -30.49 17.86
N LYS A 154 -10.98 -31.71 18.23
CA LYS A 154 -11.18 -32.23 19.60
C LYS A 154 -10.37 -31.45 20.62
N GLU A 155 -9.12 -31.14 20.30
CA GLU A 155 -8.24 -30.33 21.15
C GLU A 155 -8.79 -28.91 21.34
N ALA A 156 -9.38 -28.34 20.29
CA ALA A 156 -10.00 -27.01 20.34
C ALA A 156 -11.29 -26.94 21.17
N THR A 157 -11.86 -28.06 21.62
CA THR A 157 -13.18 -28.16 22.29
C THR A 157 -14.35 -27.69 21.40
N LEU A 158 -15.27 -28.61 21.12
CA LEU A 158 -16.45 -28.36 20.29
C LEU A 158 -17.44 -27.43 21.02
N PRO A 159 -17.85 -26.29 20.44
CA PRO A 159 -18.88 -25.44 21.02
C PRO A 159 -20.24 -26.17 21.09
N PRO A 160 -21.03 -25.98 22.17
CA PRO A 160 -22.33 -26.65 22.33
C PRO A 160 -23.40 -26.13 21.36
N ASP A 161 -23.39 -24.83 21.10
CA ASP A 161 -24.42 -24.13 20.31
C ASP A 161 -23.77 -23.17 19.29
N LEU A 162 -24.53 -22.81 18.26
CA LEU A 162 -24.10 -21.87 17.21
C LEU A 162 -23.73 -20.50 17.80
N GLU A 163 -24.53 -19.97 18.72
CA GLU A 163 -24.28 -18.68 19.35
C GLU A 163 -22.94 -18.67 20.11
N THR A 164 -22.65 -19.73 20.87
CA THR A 164 -21.36 -19.87 21.55
C THR A 164 -20.19 -19.94 20.56
N ALA A 165 -20.38 -20.61 19.42
CA ALA A 165 -19.36 -20.67 18.37
C ALA A 165 -19.09 -19.29 17.77
N VAL A 166 -20.14 -18.53 17.44
CA VAL A 166 -20.04 -17.19 16.86
C VAL A 166 -19.41 -16.20 17.84
N GLU A 167 -19.79 -16.26 19.13
CA GLU A 167 -19.14 -15.44 20.16
C GLU A 167 -17.65 -15.76 20.30
N ARG A 168 -17.28 -17.04 20.19
CA ARG A 168 -15.87 -17.45 20.25
C ARG A 168 -15.07 -16.91 19.08
N VAL A 169 -15.65 -16.88 17.87
CA VAL A 169 -15.06 -16.22 16.71
C VAL A 169 -14.93 -14.71 16.97
N ARG A 170 -15.99 -14.05 17.47
CA ARG A 170 -15.96 -12.60 17.77
C ARG A 170 -14.92 -12.23 18.84
N LYS A 171 -14.61 -13.12 19.79
CA LYS A 171 -13.56 -12.91 20.81
C LYS A 171 -12.13 -13.04 20.26
N SER A 172 -11.96 -13.57 19.04
CA SER A 172 -10.64 -13.64 18.41
C SER A 172 -10.11 -12.24 18.07
N LYS A 173 -8.80 -12.03 18.29
CA LYS A 173 -8.18 -10.70 18.16
C LYS A 173 -7.66 -10.40 16.74
N SER A 174 -7.43 -11.43 15.93
CA SER A 174 -6.78 -11.31 14.62
C SER A 174 -7.28 -12.37 13.64
N SER A 175 -7.22 -12.08 12.34
CA SER A 175 -7.46 -13.04 11.25
C SER A 175 -6.41 -14.17 11.20
N SER A 176 -5.25 -13.98 11.85
CA SER A 176 -4.11 -14.91 11.84
C SER A 176 -3.96 -15.77 13.10
N GLU A 177 -4.71 -15.47 14.16
CA GLU A 177 -4.66 -16.18 15.45
C GLU A 177 -6.02 -16.10 16.14
N GLY A 178 -6.59 -17.25 16.48
CA GLY A 178 -7.91 -17.28 17.10
C GLY A 178 -8.68 -18.56 16.84
N PHE A 179 -9.98 -18.40 16.60
CA PHE A 179 -10.91 -19.50 16.39
C PHE A 179 -11.71 -19.29 15.10
N ALA A 180 -11.75 -20.31 14.24
CA ALA A 180 -12.56 -20.35 13.04
C ALA A 180 -13.72 -21.33 13.22
N TYR A 181 -14.93 -20.86 12.92
CA TYR A 181 -16.13 -21.70 12.96
C TYR A 181 -16.32 -22.44 11.64
N LEU A 182 -16.56 -23.75 11.72
CA LEU A 182 -16.89 -24.60 10.56
C LEU A 182 -18.34 -25.06 10.67
N GLY A 183 -19.18 -24.63 9.74
CA GLY A 183 -20.63 -24.81 9.81
C GLY A 183 -21.29 -24.97 8.45
N ASP A 184 -22.61 -24.93 8.44
CA ASP A 184 -23.38 -24.90 7.19
C ASP A 184 -23.15 -23.57 6.47
N ALA A 185 -22.97 -23.63 5.14
CA ALA A 185 -22.77 -22.46 4.32
C ALA A 185 -23.94 -21.46 4.40
N THR A 186 -25.16 -21.97 4.57
CA THR A 186 -26.36 -21.11 4.69
C THR A 186 -26.40 -20.33 6.00
N ASP A 187 -26.09 -20.97 7.12
CA ASP A 187 -25.99 -20.31 8.43
C ASP A 187 -24.88 -19.25 8.44
N ILE A 188 -23.71 -19.61 7.91
CA ILE A 188 -22.56 -18.69 7.81
C ILE A 188 -22.91 -17.49 6.91
N LYS A 189 -23.55 -17.73 5.76
CA LYS A 189 -23.99 -16.67 4.85
C LYS A 189 -24.97 -15.72 5.53
N TYR A 190 -25.89 -16.24 6.34
CA TYR A 190 -26.83 -15.42 7.08
C TYR A 190 -26.15 -14.56 8.15
N ILE A 191 -25.23 -15.14 8.92
CA ILE A 191 -24.43 -14.42 9.93
C ILE A 191 -23.60 -13.31 9.29
N HIS A 192 -22.96 -13.59 8.15
CA HIS A 192 -22.17 -12.60 7.43
C HIS A 192 -23.03 -11.47 6.85
N MET A 193 -24.19 -11.79 6.29
CA MET A 193 -25.13 -10.80 5.78
C MET A 193 -25.66 -9.85 6.87
N THR A 194 -25.96 -10.39 8.06
CA THR A 194 -26.53 -9.61 9.17
C THR A 194 -25.47 -8.88 10.00
N SER A 195 -24.20 -9.28 9.91
CA SER A 195 -23.10 -8.74 10.69
C SER A 195 -21.79 -8.70 9.90
N CYS A 196 -21.30 -7.49 9.64
CA CYS A 196 -20.01 -7.26 8.96
C CYS A 196 -18.77 -7.54 9.84
N ASP A 197 -18.96 -7.96 11.09
CA ASP A 197 -17.87 -8.37 11.99
C ASP A 197 -17.15 -9.66 11.53
N PHE A 198 -17.77 -10.42 10.62
CA PHE A 198 -17.30 -11.73 10.20
C PHE A 198 -16.97 -11.71 8.71
N VAL A 199 -15.94 -12.48 8.33
CA VAL A 199 -15.57 -12.71 6.93
C VAL A 199 -15.69 -14.19 6.64
N VAL A 200 -16.28 -14.52 5.48
CA VAL A 200 -16.37 -15.90 4.99
C VAL A 200 -15.14 -16.19 4.15
N VAL A 201 -14.48 -17.31 4.42
CA VAL A 201 -13.23 -17.71 3.76
C VAL A 201 -13.39 -19.07 3.11
N GLY A 202 -12.94 -19.17 1.86
CA GLY A 202 -12.86 -20.41 1.10
C GLY A 202 -14.15 -20.88 0.46
N GLU A 203 -14.02 -21.99 -0.27
CA GLU A 203 -15.12 -22.59 -1.03
C GLU A 203 -15.91 -23.63 -0.21
N GLU A 204 -17.16 -23.85 -0.63
CA GLU A 204 -18.02 -24.88 -0.08
C GLU A 204 -17.47 -26.29 -0.37
N VAL A 205 -16.95 -26.96 0.65
CA VAL A 205 -16.28 -28.27 0.50
C VAL A 205 -17.26 -29.44 0.31
N SER A 206 -18.48 -29.34 0.85
CA SER A 206 -19.50 -30.38 0.70
C SER A 206 -20.88 -29.77 0.43
N ARG A 207 -21.23 -29.68 -0.85
CA ARG A 207 -22.57 -29.25 -1.27
C ARG A 207 -23.57 -30.37 -1.04
N LYS A 208 -24.39 -30.23 0.01
CA LYS A 208 -25.51 -31.13 0.30
C LYS A 208 -26.81 -30.34 0.21
N PRO A 209 -27.71 -30.66 -0.73
CA PRO A 209 -28.96 -29.94 -0.84
C PRO A 209 -29.90 -30.27 0.31
N TYR A 210 -30.66 -29.27 0.77
CA TYR A 210 -31.77 -29.49 1.69
C TYR A 210 -32.91 -30.26 1.00
N ALA A 211 -33.58 -31.12 1.76
CA ALA A 211 -34.68 -31.94 1.27
C ALA A 211 -35.76 -32.13 2.34
N ILE A 212 -37.01 -32.32 1.89
CA ILE A 212 -38.12 -32.70 2.76
C ILE A 212 -38.08 -34.22 2.95
N ALA A 213 -37.91 -34.66 4.20
CA ALA A 213 -37.94 -36.07 4.54
C ALA A 213 -39.37 -36.52 4.87
N VAL A 214 -39.77 -37.68 4.34
CA VAL A 214 -41.04 -38.35 4.67
C VAL A 214 -40.79 -39.79 5.07
N GLN A 215 -41.73 -40.40 5.79
CA GLN A 215 -41.63 -41.82 6.18
C GLN A 215 -41.47 -42.73 4.95
N GLN A 216 -40.61 -43.74 5.07
CA GLN A 216 -40.38 -44.71 4.01
C GLN A 216 -41.70 -45.38 3.60
N GLY A 217 -41.99 -45.40 2.28
CA GLY A 217 -43.22 -45.95 1.74
C GLY A 217 -44.43 -44.99 1.74
N SER A 218 -44.28 -43.76 2.26
CA SER A 218 -45.37 -42.79 2.25
C SER A 218 -45.67 -42.28 0.82
N PRO A 219 -46.96 -42.22 0.41
CA PRO A 219 -47.34 -41.64 -0.88
C PRO A 219 -47.08 -40.13 -0.96
N LEU A 220 -46.82 -39.47 0.19
CA LEU A 220 -46.49 -38.05 0.25
C LEU A 220 -45.19 -37.73 -0.49
N LYS A 221 -44.28 -38.71 -0.65
CA LYS A 221 -43.03 -38.51 -1.38
C LYS A 221 -43.26 -37.97 -2.79
N ASP A 222 -44.14 -38.62 -3.54
CA ASP A 222 -44.39 -38.28 -4.95
C ASP A 222 -45.21 -36.99 -5.07
N GLN A 223 -46.11 -36.75 -4.11
CA GLN A 223 -46.89 -35.52 -4.02
C GLN A 223 -45.99 -34.31 -3.75
N PHE A 224 -45.08 -34.39 -2.76
CA PHE A 224 -44.12 -33.34 -2.48
C PHE A 224 -43.15 -33.11 -3.63
N ASN A 225 -42.61 -34.17 -4.24
CA ASN A 225 -41.73 -34.03 -5.41
C ASN A 225 -42.43 -33.30 -6.55
N SER A 226 -43.68 -33.68 -6.86
CA SER A 226 -44.47 -33.02 -7.90
C SER A 226 -44.75 -31.54 -7.57
N ALA A 227 -45.09 -31.24 -6.32
CA ALA A 227 -45.32 -29.86 -5.86
C ALA A 227 -44.03 -29.02 -5.93
N ILE A 228 -42.89 -29.54 -5.48
CA ILE A 228 -41.59 -28.86 -5.55
C ILE A 228 -41.22 -28.56 -7.01
N LEU A 229 -41.43 -29.51 -7.92
CA LEU A 229 -41.19 -29.29 -9.35
C LEU A 229 -42.10 -28.20 -9.94
N GLN A 230 -43.36 -28.13 -9.50
CA GLN A 230 -44.26 -27.04 -9.90
C GLN A 230 -43.76 -25.68 -9.39
N LEU A 231 -43.31 -25.58 -8.14
CA LEU A 231 -42.72 -24.37 -7.57
C LEU A 231 -41.45 -23.93 -8.30
N LEU A 232 -40.59 -24.90 -8.66
CA LEU A 232 -39.37 -24.66 -9.43
C LEU A 232 -39.68 -24.13 -10.83
N ASN A 233 -40.61 -24.78 -11.55
CA ASN A 233 -41.04 -24.36 -12.88
C ASN A 233 -41.67 -22.96 -12.88
N ARG A 234 -42.41 -22.62 -11.82
CA ARG A 234 -42.98 -21.27 -11.61
C ARG A 234 -41.98 -20.24 -11.10
N ARG A 235 -40.73 -20.64 -10.82
CA ARG A 235 -39.67 -19.82 -10.21
C ARG A 235 -40.07 -19.22 -8.86
N GLU A 236 -40.99 -19.85 -8.14
CA GLU A 236 -41.42 -19.36 -6.82
C GLU A 236 -40.29 -19.51 -5.78
N LEU A 237 -39.53 -20.61 -5.84
CA LEU A 237 -38.36 -20.81 -4.99
C LEU A 237 -37.28 -19.74 -5.22
N GLU A 238 -37.07 -19.30 -6.47
CA GLU A 238 -36.12 -18.25 -6.79
C GLU A 238 -36.60 -16.88 -6.27
N ARG A 239 -37.90 -16.60 -6.34
CA ARG A 239 -38.48 -15.38 -5.74
C ARG A 239 -38.33 -15.37 -4.23
N LEU A 240 -38.57 -16.50 -3.57
CA LEU A 240 -38.36 -16.62 -2.12
C LEU A 240 -36.88 -16.40 -1.79
N LYS A 241 -35.96 -17.03 -2.52
CA LYS A 241 -34.53 -16.83 -2.34
C LYS A 241 -34.13 -15.35 -2.50
N GLU A 242 -34.61 -14.68 -3.54
CA GLU A 242 -34.37 -13.24 -3.76
C GLU A 242 -34.89 -12.40 -2.58
N GLN A 243 -36.09 -12.71 -2.10
CA GLN A 243 -36.70 -12.02 -0.98
C GLN A 243 -35.91 -12.18 0.32
N TRP A 244 -35.48 -13.40 0.65
CA TRP A 244 -34.80 -13.71 1.91
C TRP A 244 -33.30 -13.40 1.92
N TRP A 245 -32.63 -13.36 0.76
CA TRP A 245 -31.19 -13.12 0.68
C TRP A 245 -30.82 -11.73 0.14
N ASN A 246 -31.50 -11.24 -0.91
CA ASN A 246 -31.11 -9.98 -1.57
C ASN A 246 -31.92 -8.79 -1.08
N ARG A 247 -33.20 -9.01 -0.69
CA ARG A 247 -34.11 -7.95 -0.21
C ARG A 247 -34.38 -8.02 1.28
N ASN A 248 -33.48 -8.65 2.03
CA ASN A 248 -33.61 -8.78 3.48
C ASN A 248 -33.34 -7.43 4.16
N GLU A 249 -34.23 -7.00 5.04
CA GLU A 249 -34.11 -5.74 5.80
C GLU A 249 -32.96 -5.77 6.81
N GLU A 250 -32.63 -6.96 7.32
CA GLU A 250 -31.52 -7.18 8.26
C GLU A 250 -30.15 -7.26 7.57
N SER A 251 -30.12 -7.23 6.23
CA SER A 251 -28.88 -7.26 5.45
C SER A 251 -28.09 -5.97 5.62
N LYS A 252 -26.82 -6.08 6.01
CA LYS A 252 -25.89 -4.97 6.08
C LYS A 252 -25.01 -4.95 4.82
N GLN A 253 -24.79 -3.74 4.30
CA GLN A 253 -23.83 -3.54 3.22
C GLN A 253 -22.42 -3.61 3.82
N CYS A 254 -21.75 -4.75 3.67
CA CYS A 254 -20.35 -4.91 4.07
C CYS A 254 -19.44 -4.54 2.89
N GLU A 255 -18.32 -3.88 3.16
CA GLU A 255 -17.28 -3.66 2.14
C GLU A 255 -16.73 -5.03 1.72
N THR A 256 -16.69 -5.32 0.41
CA THR A 256 -16.08 -6.57 -0.04
C THR A 256 -14.57 -6.39 -0.09
N SER A 257 -13.81 -7.44 0.21
CA SER A 257 -12.34 -7.41 0.16
C SER A 257 -11.81 -7.03 -1.24
N ASP A 258 -12.61 -7.24 -2.29
CA ASP A 258 -12.30 -6.81 -3.65
C ASP A 258 -12.37 -5.29 -3.83
N ASP A 259 -13.15 -4.58 -3.01
CA ASP A 259 -13.21 -3.11 -3.00
C ASP A 259 -11.92 -2.49 -2.44
N GLN A 260 -11.03 -3.26 -1.81
CA GLN A 260 -9.69 -2.78 -1.41
C GLN A 260 -8.76 -2.50 -2.60
N GLN A 261 -9.18 -2.81 -3.84
CA GLN A 261 -8.53 -2.28 -5.04
C GLN A 261 -8.70 -0.77 -5.20
N ASP A 262 -9.55 -0.13 -4.38
CA ASP A 262 -9.60 1.32 -4.30
C ASP A 262 -8.22 1.86 -3.90
N GLY A 263 -7.85 2.94 -4.61
CA GLY A 263 -6.52 3.52 -4.63
C GLY A 263 -6.01 3.97 -3.26
N ILE A 264 -4.88 4.67 -3.25
CA ILE A 264 -4.26 5.12 -2.01
C ILE A 264 -5.21 6.06 -1.26
N SER A 265 -5.71 5.62 -0.10
CA SER A 265 -6.61 6.41 0.75
C SER A 265 -5.99 7.74 1.19
N ILE A 266 -6.81 8.80 1.27
CA ILE A 266 -6.39 10.15 1.65
C ILE A 266 -5.70 10.18 3.03
N GLN A 267 -6.06 9.25 3.92
CA GLN A 267 -5.46 9.12 5.25
C GLN A 267 -3.98 8.77 5.17
N ASN A 268 -3.59 7.93 4.20
CA ASN A 268 -2.19 7.53 3.99
C ASN A 268 -1.36 8.65 3.36
N ILE A 269 -1.98 9.52 2.55
CA ILE A 269 -1.32 10.69 1.93
C ILE A 269 -1.38 11.94 2.83
N GLY A 270 -2.19 11.92 3.90
CA GLY A 270 -2.43 13.04 4.82
C GLY A 270 -1.14 13.67 5.39
N GLY A 271 -0.11 12.86 5.67
CA GLY A 271 1.18 13.35 6.16
C GLY A 271 1.90 14.29 5.19
N VAL A 272 1.76 14.07 3.88
CA VAL A 272 2.36 14.94 2.85
C VAL A 272 1.74 16.34 2.90
N PHE A 273 0.43 16.43 3.05
CA PHE A 273 -0.27 17.72 3.16
C PHE A 273 0.14 18.50 4.42
N ILE A 274 0.32 17.81 5.56
CA ILE A 274 0.78 18.43 6.80
C ILE A 274 2.18 19.05 6.61
N VAL A 275 3.11 18.32 5.97
CA VAL A 275 4.46 18.84 5.70
C VAL A 275 4.43 20.08 4.79
N ILE A 276 3.55 20.10 3.78
CA ILE A 276 3.37 21.27 2.90
C ILE A 276 2.90 22.48 3.70
N PHE A 277 1.89 22.33 4.57
CA PHE A 277 1.38 23.43 5.40
C PHE A 277 2.44 23.96 6.37
N VAL A 278 3.20 23.07 7.00
CA VAL A 278 4.32 23.46 7.87
C VAL A 278 5.40 24.20 7.07
N GLY A 279 5.71 23.75 5.86
CA GLY A 279 6.67 24.40 4.96
C GLY A 279 6.25 25.82 4.57
N ILE A 280 4.97 26.02 4.24
CA ILE A 280 4.41 27.35 3.96
C ILE A 280 4.49 28.23 5.21
N GLY A 281 4.12 27.70 6.38
CA GLY A 281 4.20 28.42 7.65
C GLY A 281 5.62 28.89 7.97
N LEU A 282 6.61 28.00 7.85
CA LEU A 282 8.02 28.34 8.07
C LEU A 282 8.52 29.39 7.05
N ALA A 283 8.12 29.30 5.78
CA ALA A 283 8.48 30.28 4.76
C ALA A 283 7.89 31.68 5.07
N CYS A 284 6.65 31.75 5.56
CA CYS A 284 6.05 33.01 6.00
C CYS A 284 6.78 33.58 7.22
N VAL A 285 7.17 32.74 8.17
CA VAL A 285 7.93 33.17 9.36
C VAL A 285 9.32 33.68 9.00
N THR A 286 10.05 33.00 8.11
CA THR A 286 11.37 33.47 7.67
C THR A 286 11.29 34.80 6.92
N LEU A 287 10.26 34.99 6.07
CA LEU A 287 10.02 36.26 5.39
C LEU A 287 9.68 37.37 6.38
N ALA A 288 8.81 37.10 7.36
CA ALA A 288 8.47 38.07 8.40
C ALA A 288 9.69 38.44 9.25
N PHE A 289 10.55 37.47 9.58
CA PHE A 289 11.80 37.71 10.28
C PHE A 289 12.77 38.56 9.46
N GLU A 290 12.95 38.27 8.17
CA GLU A 290 13.78 39.06 7.27
C GLU A 290 13.29 40.51 7.15
N TYR A 291 11.97 40.70 6.99
CA TYR A 291 11.35 42.01 6.96
C TYR A 291 11.56 42.78 8.27
N TRP A 292 11.34 42.12 9.41
CA TRP A 292 11.55 42.72 10.73
C TRP A 292 13.01 43.10 10.96
N TRP A 293 13.95 42.21 10.63
CA TRP A 293 15.39 42.44 10.74
C TRP A 293 15.85 43.59 9.86
N TYR A 294 15.38 43.67 8.61
CA TYR A 294 15.71 44.75 7.68
C TYR A 294 15.17 46.10 8.17
N LYS A 295 13.95 46.12 8.71
CA LYS A 295 13.31 47.33 9.26
C LYS A 295 13.97 47.82 10.54
N TYR A 296 14.39 46.91 11.42
CA TYR A 296 15.02 47.28 12.70
C TYR A 296 16.51 47.66 12.56
N ARG A 297 17.19 47.15 11.52
CA ARG A 297 18.61 47.45 11.27
C ARG A 297 18.83 48.74 10.46
N LYS A 298 17.81 49.34 9.86
CA LYS A 298 17.93 50.62 9.15
C LYS A 298 17.58 51.80 10.08
N ASN A 299 18.48 52.08 11.01
CA ASN A 299 18.63 53.43 11.60
C ASN A 299 20.04 53.64 12.19
N SER A 300 21.07 53.67 11.34
CA SER A 300 22.35 54.31 11.68
C SER A 300 23.21 54.54 10.44
N ASN A 301 23.29 55.82 10.05
CA ASN A 301 24.38 56.53 9.33
C ASN A 301 23.88 57.33 8.12
N ILE A 302 23.26 58.48 8.42
CA ILE A 302 23.37 59.67 7.58
C ILE A 302 24.83 60.15 7.73
N THR A 303 25.69 59.79 6.79
CA THR A 303 27.00 60.42 6.68
C THR A 303 26.78 61.80 6.07
N ASN A 304 26.91 62.85 6.88
CA ASN A 304 26.97 64.22 6.41
C ASN A 304 28.14 64.35 5.41
N VAL A 305 27.84 64.62 4.15
CA VAL A 305 28.84 65.02 3.17
C VAL A 305 29.11 66.50 3.43
N ILE A 306 30.27 66.79 4.03
CA ILE A 306 30.83 68.15 4.10
C ILE A 306 31.12 68.57 2.66
N VAL A 307 30.40 69.57 2.17
CA VAL A 307 30.70 70.25 0.90
C VAL A 307 31.95 71.10 1.11
N SER A 308 33.09 70.67 0.56
CA SER A 308 34.24 71.55 0.36
C SER A 308 34.15 72.19 -1.02
N ASP A 309 33.86 73.48 -1.03
CA ASP A 309 33.82 74.39 -2.18
C ASP A 309 35.25 74.66 -2.72
N PRO A 310 35.55 74.57 -4.04
CA PRO A 310 36.85 74.94 -4.57
C PRO A 310 36.78 76.29 -5.29
N LYS A 311 37.35 77.34 -4.67
CA LYS A 311 37.71 78.58 -5.39
C LYS A 311 39.15 79.06 -5.10
N HIS A 312 39.91 79.08 -6.20
CA HIS A 312 40.94 80.03 -6.63
C HIS A 312 42.39 80.04 -6.06
N ARG A 313 43.31 79.64 -6.97
CA ARG A 313 44.36 80.46 -7.66
C ARG A 313 45.70 80.78 -6.96
N ARG A 314 46.80 80.22 -7.51
CA ARG A 314 48.09 80.89 -7.87
C ARG A 314 49.00 79.89 -8.61
N VAL A 315 49.17 79.97 -9.93
CA VAL A 315 50.29 80.56 -10.72
C VAL A 315 51.69 80.07 -10.35
N ALA A 316 52.31 79.26 -11.24
CA ALA A 316 53.67 79.45 -11.78
C ALA A 316 54.05 78.31 -12.75
N GLY A 317 54.66 78.64 -13.90
CA GLY A 317 55.53 77.73 -14.68
C GLY A 317 55.08 77.32 -16.09
N PHE A 318 55.48 78.11 -17.11
CA PHE A 318 55.76 77.65 -18.49
C PHE A 318 57.18 77.01 -18.54
N PRO A 319 57.65 76.31 -19.61
CA PRO A 319 57.15 76.35 -21.00
C PRO A 319 57.10 75.03 -21.83
N LYS A 320 56.35 75.13 -22.96
CA LYS A 320 56.58 74.60 -24.35
C LYS A 320 56.81 73.07 -24.54
N ASP A 321 56.09 72.35 -25.41
CA ASP A 321 56.09 72.47 -26.89
C ASP A 321 54.84 71.86 -27.58
N VAL A 322 54.36 72.61 -28.59
CA VAL A 322 53.93 72.23 -29.96
C VAL A 322 53.11 70.95 -30.23
N GLY A 323 51.85 71.18 -30.69
CA GLY A 323 51.43 70.70 -32.01
C GLY A 323 50.26 69.71 -32.11
N GLY A 324 49.16 70.14 -32.74
CA GLY A 324 48.47 69.28 -33.72
C GLY A 324 47.00 68.93 -33.49
N LYS A 325 46.12 69.82 -33.98
CA LYS A 325 44.90 69.58 -34.76
C LYS A 325 43.74 68.74 -34.19
N ALA A 326 42.60 69.43 -34.15
CA ALA A 326 41.24 68.90 -34.11
C ALA A 326 40.93 67.98 -35.30
N ASN A 327 40.01 67.04 -35.09
CA ASN A 327 39.03 66.61 -36.08
C ASN A 327 37.75 66.17 -35.37
N GLU A 328 36.64 66.74 -35.83
CA GLU A 328 35.26 66.37 -35.55
C GLU A 328 34.95 64.95 -36.06
N GLY A 329 34.03 64.25 -35.39
CA GLY A 329 33.55 62.96 -35.87
C GLY A 329 32.54 62.28 -34.95
N GLU A 330 31.28 62.34 -35.39
CA GLU A 330 30.16 61.45 -35.09
C GLU A 330 29.44 61.49 -33.72
N LEU A 331 28.32 62.23 -33.77
CA LEU A 331 27.16 62.10 -32.89
C LEU A 331 26.38 60.81 -33.24
N ALA A 332 26.68 59.69 -32.59
CA ALA A 332 25.90 58.47 -32.74
C ALA A 332 24.77 58.39 -31.68
N LEU A 333 23.53 58.67 -32.12
CA LEU A 333 22.30 58.43 -31.37
C LEU A 333 22.10 56.93 -31.12
N ARG A 334 22.11 56.50 -29.85
CA ARG A 334 21.60 55.19 -29.42
C ARG A 334 20.31 55.36 -28.59
N PRO A 335 19.25 54.58 -28.85
CA PRO A 335 18.01 54.65 -28.08
C PRO A 335 18.22 54.00 -26.69
N GLY A 336 18.53 54.81 -25.68
CA GLY A 336 18.58 54.38 -24.29
C GLY A 336 17.19 54.44 -23.65
N LYS A 337 16.59 53.28 -23.34
CA LYS A 337 15.41 53.20 -22.45
C LYS A 337 15.85 53.54 -21.02
N LEU A 338 15.47 54.71 -20.51
CA LEU A 338 15.56 55.03 -19.08
C LEU A 338 14.48 54.26 -18.32
N TYR A 339 14.86 53.47 -17.31
CA TYR A 339 13.94 53.00 -16.27
C TYR A 339 14.15 53.82 -14.99
N VAL A 340 13.05 54.08 -14.29
CA VAL A 340 13.03 54.75 -12.99
C VAL A 340 13.57 53.80 -11.93
N LYS A 341 14.61 54.23 -11.22
CA LYS A 341 15.15 53.49 -10.07
C LYS A 341 14.14 53.59 -8.91
N PRO A 342 13.64 52.48 -8.34
CA PRO A 342 12.83 52.56 -7.14
C PRO A 342 13.71 53.07 -6.00
N LYS A 343 13.28 54.18 -5.39
CA LYS A 343 13.85 54.71 -4.16
C LYS A 343 13.51 53.75 -3.02
N TYR A 344 14.54 53.28 -2.32
CA TYR A 344 14.39 52.69 -0.98
C TYR A 344 14.02 53.73 0.06
#